data_AF-A0A7C3BMK0-F1
#
_entry.id   AF-A0A7C3BMK0-F1
#
_cell.length_a   1.000
_cell.length_b   1.000
_cell.length_c   1.000
_cell.angle_alpha   90.00
_cell.angle_beta   90.00
_cell.angle_gamma   90.00
#
_symmetry.space_group_name_H-M   'P 1'
#
loop_
_entity.id
_entity.type
_entity.pdbx_description
1 polymer ?
#
loop_
_entity_poly.entity_id
_entity_poly.type
_entity_poly.pdbx_seq_one_letter_code
_entity_poly.pdbx_strand_id
1 'polypeptide(L)'
;MKFSWRQLVELLGLFLLGVLLVRVTSPAQITITWETASEVEAAGFQLYRSAANAEDYARISEELIVATGDPLVGATYQYTDAEVVWGQRYRYQLEEVTLTGNQTRYPDTVNSRAGWGWGWAIGVGALLALLGLVLEFWFPAIAPERT
;
A
#
# COMPACT_ATOMS: atom_id res chain seq x y z
N MET A 1 38.37 4.07 12.25
CA MET A 1 37.76 4.96 11.25
C MET A 1 36.99 6.03 12.01
N LYS A 2 37.31 7.32 11.87
CA LYS A 2 36.59 8.41 12.56
C LYS A 2 35.76 9.17 11.52
N PHE A 3 34.45 9.18 11.68
CA PHE A 3 33.54 9.96 10.85
C PHE A 3 33.57 11.43 11.27
N SER A 4 33.57 12.34 10.30
CA SER A 4 33.36 13.77 10.58
C SER A 4 31.87 14.06 10.83
N TRP A 5 31.58 15.13 11.57
CA TRP A 5 30.20 15.59 11.77
C TRP A 5 29.48 15.86 10.44
N ARG A 6 30.19 16.40 9.45
CA ARG A 6 29.65 16.67 8.10
C ARG A 6 29.18 15.39 7.41
N GLN A 7 30.01 14.34 7.43
CA GLN A 7 29.65 13.03 6.87
C GLN A 7 28.44 12.43 7.58
N LEU A 8 28.35 12.56 8.90
CA LEU A 8 27.17 12.07 9.63
C LEU A 8 25.88 12.77 9.20
N VAL A 9 25.94 14.09 8.95
CA VAL A 9 24.78 14.87 8.46
C VAL A 9 24.42 14.47 7.03
N GLU A 10 25.39 14.28 6.14
CA GLU A 10 25.17 13.88 4.75
C GLU A 10 24.56 12.47 4.66
N LEU A 11 25.11 11.50 5.39
CA LEU A 11 24.57 10.14 5.45
C LEU A 11 23.15 10.10 6.03
N LEU A 12 22.90 10.89 7.08
CA LEU A 12 21.55 11.03 7.64
C LEU A 12 20.60 11.67 6.61
N GLY A 13 21.05 12.69 5.89
CA GLY A 13 20.28 13.34 4.82
C GLY A 13 19.91 12.35 3.71
N LEU A 14 20.86 11.57 3.21
CA LEU A 14 20.62 10.55 2.18
C LEU A 14 19.68 9.43 2.68
N PHE A 15 19.85 9.01 3.94
CA PHE A 15 18.95 8.05 4.57
C PHE A 15 17.51 8.57 4.61
N LEU A 16 17.32 9.77 5.15
CA LEU A 16 16.01 10.39 5.26
C LEU A 16 15.39 10.67 3.88
N LEU A 17 16.20 11.06 2.90
CA LEU A 17 15.76 11.22 1.51
C LEU A 17 15.25 9.90 0.93
N GLY A 18 15.96 8.79 1.13
CA GLY A 18 15.53 7.47 0.65
C GLY A 18 14.22 7.01 1.30
N VAL A 19 14.11 7.17 2.62
CA VAL A 19 12.86 6.89 3.34
C VAL A 19 11.72 7.76 2.80
N LEU A 20 11.96 9.08 2.63
CA LEU A 20 10.96 10.01 2.12
C LEU A 20 10.51 9.66 0.71
N LEU A 21 11.45 9.34 -0.18
CA LEU A 21 11.14 8.95 -1.56
C LEU A 21 10.24 7.73 -1.60
N VAL A 22 10.55 6.68 -0.83
CA VAL A 22 9.68 5.50 -0.73
C VAL A 22 8.30 5.87 -0.20
N ARG A 23 8.23 6.74 0.81
CA ARG A 23 6.95 7.17 1.39
C ARG A 23 6.06 7.91 0.40
N VAL A 24 6.65 8.71 -0.48
CA VAL A 24 5.91 9.51 -1.47
C VAL A 24 5.54 8.67 -2.69
N THR A 25 6.41 7.78 -3.16
CA THR A 25 6.17 6.99 -4.38
C THR A 25 5.48 5.66 -4.13
N SER A 26 5.44 5.19 -2.88
CA SER A 26 4.77 3.95 -2.47
C SER A 26 3.82 4.24 -1.31
N PRO A 27 2.64 4.84 -1.56
CA PRO A 27 1.60 4.98 -0.55
C PRO A 27 1.11 3.60 -0.08
N ALA A 28 0.54 3.55 1.13
CA ALA A 28 -0.07 2.31 1.61
C ALA A 28 -1.36 2.08 0.83
N GLN A 29 -1.54 0.88 0.30
CA GLN A 29 -2.80 0.49 -0.31
C GLN A 29 -3.01 -1.02 -0.21
N ILE A 30 -4.27 -1.44 -0.25
CA ILE A 30 -4.67 -2.84 -0.43
C ILE A 30 -5.62 -2.90 -1.62
N THR A 31 -5.29 -3.76 -2.58
CA THR A 31 -6.17 -4.06 -3.72
C THR A 31 -6.98 -5.30 -3.39
N ILE A 32 -8.30 -5.15 -3.39
CA ILE A 32 -9.26 -6.24 -3.20
C ILE A 32 -9.79 -6.64 -4.58
N THR A 33 -9.77 -7.93 -4.87
CA THR A 33 -10.31 -8.50 -6.10
C THR A 33 -11.29 -9.61 -5.75
N TRP A 34 -12.41 -9.65 -6.45
CA TRP A 34 -13.37 -10.75 -6.36
C TRP A 34 -13.94 -11.05 -7.74
N GLU A 35 -14.51 -12.24 -7.87
CA GLU A 35 -15.19 -12.71 -9.07
C GLU A 35 -16.58 -13.20 -8.71
N THR A 36 -17.51 -13.04 -9.64
CA THR A 36 -18.86 -13.56 -9.55
C THR A 36 -19.04 -14.66 -10.59
N ALA A 37 -19.86 -15.65 -10.27
CA ALA A 37 -20.21 -16.71 -11.22
C ALA A 37 -21.42 -16.33 -12.09
N SER A 38 -22.33 -15.52 -11.56
CA SER A 38 -23.60 -15.12 -12.18
C SER A 38 -24.09 -13.85 -11.48
N GLU A 39 -24.71 -12.93 -12.23
CA GLU A 39 -25.18 -11.62 -11.73
C GLU A 39 -26.63 -11.31 -12.11
N VAL A 40 -27.49 -12.33 -12.24
CA VAL A 40 -28.87 -12.20 -12.74
C VAL A 40 -29.66 -11.08 -12.06
N GLU A 41 -29.48 -10.87 -10.75
CA GLU A 41 -30.23 -9.87 -9.97
C GLU A 41 -29.35 -8.87 -9.22
N ALA A 42 -28.04 -8.87 -9.47
CA ALA A 42 -27.12 -7.99 -8.78
C ALA A 42 -27.24 -6.56 -9.34
N ALA A 43 -27.50 -5.59 -8.47
CA ALA A 43 -27.31 -4.17 -8.79
C ALA A 43 -25.84 -3.77 -8.64
N GLY A 44 -25.14 -4.39 -7.69
CA GLY A 44 -23.74 -4.12 -7.42
C GLY A 44 -23.28 -4.57 -6.05
N PHE A 45 -22.13 -4.07 -5.65
CA PHE A 45 -21.42 -4.52 -4.46
C PHE A 45 -21.00 -3.35 -3.58
N GLN A 46 -20.99 -3.60 -2.27
CA GLN A 46 -20.40 -2.73 -1.27
C GLN A 46 -19.26 -3.48 -0.57
N LEU A 47 -18.21 -2.74 -0.23
CA LEU A 47 -17.08 -3.26 0.53
C LEU A 47 -17.04 -2.66 1.92
N TYR A 48 -16.71 -3.53 2.86
CA TYR A 48 -16.53 -3.17 4.26
C TYR A 48 -15.14 -3.57 4.72
N ARG A 49 -14.59 -2.78 5.65
CA ARG A 49 -13.28 -2.98 6.26
C ARG A 49 -13.39 -2.94 7.78
N SER A 50 -12.66 -3.84 8.42
CA SER A 50 -12.38 -3.81 9.85
C SER A 50 -10.87 -3.85 10.08
N ALA A 51 -10.39 -3.18 11.12
CA ALA A 51 -9.03 -3.43 11.61
C ALA A 51 -8.96 -4.84 12.20
N ALA A 52 -7.80 -5.50 12.15
CA ALA A 52 -7.67 -6.88 12.64
C ALA A 52 -8.10 -7.10 14.11
N ASN A 53 -7.98 -6.06 14.94
CA ASN A 53 -8.33 -6.11 16.37
C ASN A 53 -9.68 -5.45 16.69
N ALA A 54 -10.37 -4.89 15.70
CA ALA A 54 -11.71 -4.34 15.87
C ALA A 54 -12.74 -5.42 15.56
N GLU A 55 -13.93 -5.34 16.16
CA GLU A 55 -15.04 -6.24 15.84
C GLU A 55 -15.87 -5.70 14.66
N ASP A 56 -16.07 -4.38 14.65
CA ASP A 56 -16.95 -3.70 13.70
C ASP A 56 -16.32 -3.50 12.32
N TYR A 57 -17.20 -3.49 11.32
CA TYR A 57 -16.89 -3.25 9.92
C TYR A 57 -17.48 -1.92 9.47
N ALA A 58 -16.64 -1.05 8.91
CA ALA A 58 -17.06 0.21 8.29
C ALA A 58 -17.09 0.06 6.77
N ARG A 59 -18.12 0.62 6.12
CA ARG A 59 -18.20 0.67 4.65
C ARG A 59 -17.08 1.56 4.12
N ILE A 60 -16.39 1.11 3.08
CA ILE A 60 -15.29 1.87 2.43
C ILE A 60 -15.64 2.29 1.00
N SER A 61 -16.54 1.59 0.32
CA SER A 61 -17.03 1.99 -1.00
C SER A 61 -17.96 3.21 -0.88
N GLU A 62 -17.53 4.37 -1.35
CA GLU A 62 -18.32 5.62 -1.29
C GLU A 62 -19.61 5.52 -2.12
N GLU A 63 -19.55 4.81 -3.23
CA GLU A 63 -20.66 4.53 -4.14
C GLU A 63 -20.83 3.02 -4.32
N LEU A 64 -21.99 2.61 -4.83
CA LEU A 64 -22.23 1.21 -5.17
C LEU A 64 -21.31 0.82 -6.34
N ILE A 65 -20.57 -0.27 -6.18
CA ILE A 65 -19.75 -0.83 -7.25
C ILE A 65 -20.71 -1.57 -8.18
N VAL A 66 -21.09 -0.91 -9.27
CA VAL A 66 -22.15 -1.40 -10.17
C VAL A 66 -21.78 -2.76 -10.74
N ALA A 67 -22.74 -3.68 -10.68
CA ALA A 67 -22.64 -4.98 -11.34
C ALA A 67 -22.57 -4.78 -12.86
N THR A 68 -21.50 -5.28 -13.48
CA THR A 68 -21.27 -5.21 -14.93
C THR A 68 -21.13 -6.59 -15.57
N GLY A 69 -21.25 -7.65 -14.78
CA GLY A 69 -21.10 -9.02 -15.21
C GLY A 69 -22.30 -9.56 -15.96
N ASP A 70 -22.03 -10.61 -16.73
CA ASP A 70 -23.07 -11.30 -17.47
C ASP A 70 -23.90 -12.19 -16.53
N PRO A 71 -25.23 -12.30 -16.73
CA PRO A 71 -26.07 -13.16 -15.91
C PRO A 71 -25.64 -14.64 -15.84
N LEU A 72 -24.90 -15.17 -16.82
CA LEU A 72 -24.46 -16.56 -16.87
C LEU A 72 -23.00 -16.79 -16.49
N VAL A 73 -22.12 -15.79 -16.65
CA VAL A 73 -20.68 -15.94 -16.40
C VAL A 73 -20.08 -14.94 -15.42
N GLY A 74 -20.87 -13.99 -14.92
CA GLY A 74 -20.43 -12.98 -13.95
C GLY A 74 -19.36 -12.03 -14.48
N ALA A 75 -18.51 -11.54 -13.59
CA ALA A 75 -17.40 -10.64 -13.87
C ALA A 75 -16.32 -10.66 -12.78
N THR A 76 -15.18 -10.05 -13.08
CA THR A 76 -14.12 -9.76 -12.12
C THR A 76 -14.13 -8.28 -11.76
N TYR A 77 -13.99 -7.99 -10.47
CA TYR A 77 -13.97 -6.65 -9.94
C TYR A 77 -12.70 -6.37 -9.15
N GLN A 78 -12.39 -5.09 -9.05
CA GLN A 78 -11.27 -4.61 -8.27
C GLN A 78 -11.65 -3.33 -7.53
N TYR A 79 -11.24 -3.24 -6.26
CA TYR A 79 -11.33 -2.03 -5.45
C TYR A 79 -10.00 -1.76 -4.77
N THR A 80 -9.57 -0.50 -4.74
CA THR A 80 -8.32 -0.09 -4.09
C THR A 80 -8.63 0.70 -2.83
N ASP A 81 -8.27 0.13 -1.68
CA ASP A 81 -8.32 0.82 -0.40
C ASP A 81 -6.98 1.53 -0.16
N ALA A 82 -6.99 2.87 -0.31
CA ALA A 82 -5.83 3.73 -0.09
C ALA A 82 -5.79 4.35 1.32
N GLU A 83 -6.82 4.12 2.15
CA GLU A 83 -6.93 4.69 3.50
C GLU A 83 -6.38 3.74 4.58
N VAL A 84 -5.31 3.02 4.23
CA VAL A 84 -4.68 2.02 5.10
C VAL A 84 -3.34 2.49 5.61
N VAL A 85 -2.86 1.88 6.69
CA VAL A 85 -1.55 2.20 7.27
C VAL A 85 -0.57 1.08 7.00
N TRP A 86 0.62 1.45 6.50
CA TRP A 86 1.72 0.52 6.25
C TRP A 86 1.94 -0.49 7.39
N GLY A 87 1.91 -1.77 7.05
CA GLY A 87 2.12 -2.88 7.96
C GLY A 87 0.95 -3.22 8.86
N GLN A 88 -0.16 -2.48 8.84
CA GLN A 88 -1.38 -2.88 9.56
C GLN A 88 -2.12 -3.98 8.82
N ARG A 89 -2.87 -4.79 9.58
CA ARG A 89 -3.74 -5.85 9.05
C ARG A 89 -5.20 -5.39 9.08
N TYR A 90 -5.89 -5.68 7.99
CA TYR A 90 -7.29 -5.37 7.81
C TYR A 90 -8.05 -6.61 7.35
N ARG A 91 -9.33 -6.67 7.70
CA ARG A 91 -10.27 -7.67 7.24
C ARG A 91 -11.27 -6.99 6.33
N TYR A 92 -11.56 -7.60 5.19
CA TYR A 92 -12.52 -7.10 4.21
C TYR A 92 -13.69 -8.05 4.08
N GLN A 93 -14.87 -7.50 3.83
CA GLN A 93 -16.11 -8.23 3.68
C GLN A 93 -16.92 -7.63 2.54
N LEU A 94 -17.51 -8.50 1.71
CA LEU A 94 -18.32 -8.14 0.56
C LEU A 94 -19.81 -8.17 0.92
N GLU A 95 -20.55 -7.21 0.42
CA GLU A 95 -22.00 -7.17 0.46
C GLU A 95 -22.53 -6.99 -0.95
N GLU A 96 -23.48 -7.83 -1.34
CA GLU A 96 -24.19 -7.72 -2.61
C GLU A 96 -25.51 -6.98 -2.39
N VAL A 97 -25.82 -6.08 -3.31
CA VAL A 97 -27.07 -5.34 -3.37
C VAL A 97 -27.82 -5.78 -4.62
N THR A 98 -29.06 -6.21 -4.48
CA THR A 98 -29.89 -6.64 -5.61
C THR A 98 -30.59 -5.46 -6.27
N LEU A 99 -31.13 -5.66 -7.48
CA LEU A 99 -31.95 -4.67 -8.19
C LEU A 99 -33.23 -4.25 -7.42
N THR A 100 -33.70 -5.10 -6.50
CA THR A 100 -34.83 -4.81 -5.61
C THR A 100 -34.40 -4.10 -4.31
N GLY A 101 -33.10 -3.89 -4.12
CA GLY A 101 -32.52 -3.23 -2.95
C GLY A 101 -32.26 -4.15 -1.75
N ASN A 102 -32.45 -5.46 -1.88
CA ASN A 102 -32.06 -6.40 -0.84
C ASN A 102 -30.54 -6.45 -0.73
N GLN A 103 -30.05 -6.62 0.50
CA GLN A 103 -28.62 -6.64 0.80
C GLN A 103 -28.24 -7.96 1.46
N THR A 104 -27.22 -8.61 0.93
CA THR A 104 -26.68 -9.85 1.48
C THR A 104 -25.20 -9.66 1.75
N ARG A 105 -24.82 -9.66 3.03
CA ARG A 105 -23.42 -9.60 3.44
C ARG A 105 -22.84 -11.01 3.55
N TYR A 106 -21.78 -11.27 2.80
CA TYR A 106 -21.13 -12.58 2.80
C TYR A 106 -20.33 -12.79 4.09
N PRO A 107 -20.40 -13.97 4.73
CA PRO A 107 -19.68 -14.24 5.98
C PRO A 107 -18.17 -14.40 5.76
N ASP A 108 -17.75 -14.70 4.54
CA ASP A 108 -16.34 -14.84 4.20
C ASP A 108 -15.62 -13.51 4.27
N THR A 109 -14.41 -13.55 4.84
CA THR A 109 -13.59 -12.35 5.01
C THR A 109 -12.17 -12.62 4.55
N VAL A 110 -11.56 -11.60 3.94
CA VAL A 110 -10.17 -11.67 3.49
C VAL A 110 -9.31 -10.83 4.43
N ASN A 111 -8.25 -11.42 4.97
CA ASN A 111 -7.29 -10.71 5.81
C ASN A 111 -6.06 -10.32 4.98
N SER A 112 -5.74 -9.03 4.95
CA SER A 112 -4.62 -8.51 4.17
C SER A 112 -3.81 -7.51 4.98
N ARG A 113 -2.50 -7.49 4.75
CA ARG A 113 -1.57 -6.52 5.35
C ARG A 113 -1.26 -5.43 4.33
N ALA A 114 -1.34 -4.17 4.75
CA ALA A 114 -1.08 -3.02 3.89
C ALA A 114 0.42 -2.87 3.64
N GLY A 115 0.92 -3.44 2.53
CA GLY A 115 2.32 -3.38 2.15
C GLY A 115 3.30 -4.03 3.14
N TRP A 116 4.59 -3.86 2.86
CA TRP A 116 5.69 -4.49 3.61
C TRP A 116 6.01 -3.83 4.97
N GLY A 117 5.30 -2.79 5.38
CA GLY A 117 5.65 -1.95 6.53
C GLY A 117 6.87 -1.02 6.30
N TRP A 118 7.35 -0.40 7.38
CA TRP A 118 8.50 0.54 7.36
C TRP A 118 9.84 -0.10 6.95
N GLY A 119 9.97 -1.42 7.00
CA GLY A 119 11.22 -2.12 6.73
C GLY A 119 11.79 -1.83 5.34
N TRP A 120 10.94 -1.77 4.31
CA TRP A 120 11.37 -1.47 2.95
C TRP A 120 11.94 -0.04 2.82
N ALA A 121 11.23 0.95 3.37
CA ALA A 121 11.66 2.34 3.34
C ALA A 121 13.00 2.53 4.07
N ILE A 122 13.16 1.90 5.24
CA ILE A 122 14.43 1.91 5.99
C ILE A 122 15.54 1.25 5.18
N GLY A 123 15.28 0.13 4.51
CA GLY A 123 16.25 -0.56 3.66
C GLY A 123 16.76 0.31 2.52
N VAL A 124 15.86 1.00 1.81
CA VAL A 124 16.24 1.94 0.73
C VAL A 124 17.03 3.12 1.28
N GLY A 125 16.60 3.72 2.40
CA GLY A 125 17.35 4.79 3.06
C GLY A 125 18.76 4.35 3.42
N ALA A 126 18.92 3.16 4.01
CA ALA A 126 20.22 2.62 4.37
C ALA A 126 21.10 2.38 3.13
N LEU A 127 20.53 1.87 2.04
CA LEU A 127 21.24 1.65 0.79
C LEU A 127 21.72 2.96 0.14
N LEU A 128 20.91 4.01 0.18
CA LEU A 128 21.32 5.33 -0.32
C LEU A 128 22.44 5.95 0.52
N ALA A 129 22.35 5.85 1.85
CA ALA A 129 23.43 6.31 2.73
C ALA A 129 24.74 5.53 2.48
N LEU A 130 24.65 4.19 2.33
CA LEU A 130 25.80 3.35 1.99
C LEU A 130 26.40 3.70 0.62
N LEU A 131 25.56 3.98 -0.38
CA LEU A 131 26.03 4.42 -1.70
C LEU A 131 26.80 5.74 -1.59
N GLY A 132 26.27 6.73 -0.86
CA GLY A 132 26.97 7.98 -0.59
C GLY A 132 28.33 7.76 0.06
N LEU A 133 28.38 6.89 1.08
CA LEU A 133 29.62 6.50 1.75
C LEU A 133 30.63 5.88 0.77
N VAL A 134 30.19 4.93 -0.07
CA VAL A 134 31.08 4.26 -1.05
C VAL A 134 31.65 5.26 -2.05
N LEU A 135 30.82 6.17 -2.57
CA LEU A 135 31.24 7.18 -3.54
C LEU A 135 32.30 8.14 -2.97
N GLU A 136 32.19 8.52 -1.70
CA GLU A 136 33.21 9.33 -1.01
C GLU A 136 34.58 8.64 -0.95
N PHE A 137 34.61 7.31 -0.81
CA PHE A 137 35.86 6.55 -0.77
C PHE A 137 36.42 6.24 -2.17
N TRP A 138 35.56 6.10 -3.18
CA TRP A 138 35.97 5.72 -4.55
C TRP A 138 36.38 6.92 -5.41
N PHE A 139 35.87 8.11 -5.13
CA PHE A 139 36.24 9.34 -5.83
C PHE A 139 36.76 10.39 -4.84
N PRO A 140 38.02 10.28 -4.38
CA PRO A 140 38.62 11.36 -3.61
C PRO A 140 38.65 12.63 -4.47
N ALA A 141 38.31 13.78 -3.87
CA ALA A 141 38.33 15.06 -4.57
C ALA A 141 39.69 15.25 -5.28
N ILE A 142 39.64 15.55 -6.58
CA ILE A 142 40.84 15.92 -7.33
C ILE A 142 41.39 17.18 -6.67
N ALA A 143 42.54 17.07 -6.00
CA ALA A 143 43.17 18.22 -5.39
C ALA A 143 43.55 19.23 -6.49
N PRO A 144 43.22 20.53 -6.35
CA PRO A 144 43.71 21.51 -7.30
C PRO A 144 45.24 21.54 -7.25
N GLU A 145 45.89 21.41 -8.40
CA GLU A 145 47.34 21.56 -8.52
C GLU A 145 47.75 22.92 -7.97
N ARG A 146 48.62 22.94 -6.94
CA ARG A 146 49.22 24.18 -6.47
C ARG A 146 50.25 24.64 -7.51
N THR A 147 50.00 25.79 -8.12
CA THR A 147 51.01 26.56 -8.87
C THR A 147 51.67 27.60 -7.98
#